data_AF-A0A0S3TEK8-F1
#
_entry.id   AF-A0A0S3TEK8-F1
#
_cell.length_a   1.000
_cell.length_b   1.000
_cell.length_c   1.000
_cell.angle_alpha   90.00
_cell.angle_beta   90.00
_cell.angle_gamma   90.00
#
_symmetry.space_group_name_H-M   'P 1'
#
loop_
_entity.id
_entity.type
_entity.pdbx_description
1 polymer ?
#
loop_
_entity_poly.entity_id
_entity_poly.type
_entity_poly.pdbx_seq_one_letter_code
_entity_poly.pdbx_strand_id
1 'polypeptide(L)' 'MAFASFPTSTAMKLDDSNYLYWHQYVEPVIKSHKLQRFVVNLVVPSRYLNEHDCAANTVNPKYEAWEVQDQTLLV' A
#
# COMPACT_ATOMS: atom_id res chain seq x y z
N MET A 1 4.41 28.68 16.23
CA MET A 1 3.67 27.45 15.95
C MET A 1 4.65 26.43 15.42
N ALA A 2 4.95 25.37 16.17
CA ALA A 2 5.86 24.32 15.71
C ALA A 2 5.04 23.33 14.88
N PHE A 3 5.39 23.16 13.60
CA PHE A 3 4.87 22.06 12.81
C PHE A 3 5.47 20.77 13.37
N ALA A 4 4.61 19.83 13.79
CA ALA A 4 5.06 18.52 14.20
C ALA A 4 5.77 17.88 12.99
N SER A 5 7.08 17.65 13.12
CA SER A 5 7.83 16.83 12.19
C SER A 5 7.35 15.40 12.38
N PHE A 6 6.59 14.87 11.43
CA PHE A 6 6.19 13.48 11.46
C PHE A 6 7.41 12.61 11.09
N PRO A 7 7.71 11.56 11.86
CA PRO A 7 8.81 10.66 11.53
C PRO A 7 8.59 10.09 10.12
N THR A 8 9.61 10.22 9.27
CA THR A 8 9.58 9.81 7.86
C THR A 8 9.51 8.30 7.67
N SER A 9 9.78 7.52 8.72
CA SER A 9 9.64 6.06 8.71
C SER A 9 9.24 5.58 10.10
N THR A 10 8.11 4.86 10.18
CA THR A 10 7.63 4.23 11.41
C THR A 10 7.36 2.77 11.12
N ALA A 11 8.22 1.88 11.62
CA ALA A 11 8.03 0.43 11.51
C ALA A 11 7.19 -0.09 12.69
N MET A 12 5.88 0.14 12.63
CA MET A 12 4.93 -0.37 13.63
C MET A 12 3.96 -1.35 12.98
N LYS A 13 4.11 -2.63 13.30
CA LYS A 13 3.16 -3.67 12.89
C LYS A 13 1.94 -3.61 13.80
N LEU A 14 0.73 -3.52 13.24
CA LEU A 14 -0.51 -3.53 14.02
C LEU A 14 -0.64 -4.85 14.81
N ASP A 15 -0.92 -4.74 16.10
CA ASP A 15 -1.25 -5.83 17.01
C ASP A 15 -2.37 -5.41 17.98
N ASP A 16 -2.86 -6.35 18.78
CA ASP A 16 -4.01 -6.14 19.68
C ASP A 16 -3.73 -5.13 20.81
N SER A 17 -2.46 -4.84 21.08
CA SER A 17 -2.03 -3.94 22.15
C SER A 17 -1.72 -2.52 21.67
N ASN A 18 -1.54 -2.33 20.36
CA ASN A 18 -1.02 -1.08 19.81
C ASN A 18 -1.98 -0.33 18.89
N TYR A 19 -3.24 -0.79 18.76
CA TYR A 19 -4.25 -0.19 17.88
C TYR A 19 -4.38 1.33 18.03
N LEU A 20 -4.44 1.84 19.27
CA LEU A 20 -4.56 3.27 19.53
C LEU A 20 -3.37 4.08 18.98
N TYR A 21 -2.15 3.59 19.19
CA TYR A 21 -0.94 4.22 18.66
C TYR A 21 -0.90 4.13 17.14
N TRP A 22 -1.20 2.96 16.59
CA TRP A 22 -1.24 2.77 15.13
C TRP A 22 -2.26 3.70 14.47
N HIS A 23 -3.46 3.82 15.06
CA HIS A 23 -4.50 4.71 14.54
C HIS A 23 -4.11 6.20 14.61
N GLN A 24 -3.36 6.63 15.62
CA GLN A 24 -2.95 8.03 15.76
C GLN A 24 -1.76 8.40 14.86
N TYR A 25 -0.82 7.48 14.65
CA TYR A 25 0.43 7.78 13.96
C TYR A 25 0.44 7.27 12.50
N VAL A 26 -0.18 6.13 12.22
CA VAL A 26 -0.11 5.47 10.90
C VAL A 26 -1.32 5.82 10.04
N GLU A 27 -2.53 5.86 10.61
CA GLU A 27 -3.75 6.17 9.85
C GLU A 27 -3.71 7.55 9.15
N PRO A 28 -3.22 8.64 9.78
CA PRO A 28 -3.10 9.94 9.12
C PRO A 28 -2.11 9.93 7.96
N VAL A 29 -1.02 9.16 8.08
CA VAL A 29 -0.01 8.99 7.02
C VAL A 29 -0.59 8.23 5.83
N ILE A 30 -1.37 7.17 6.09
CA ILE A 30 -2.09 6.43 5.05
C ILE A 30 -3.09 7.35 4.32
N LYS A 31 -3.82 8.18 5.07
CA LYS A 31 -4.80 9.14 4.52
C LYS A 31 -4.12 10.23 3.69
N SER A 32 -3.05 10.86 4.20
CA SER A 32 -2.37 11.97 3.52
C SER A 32 -1.75 11.55 2.19
N HIS A 33 -1.24 10.32 2.09
CA HIS A 33 -0.64 9.76 0.88
C HIS A 33 -1.66 9.02 -0.01
N LYS A 34 -2.97 9.08 0.30
CA LYS A 34 -4.04 8.39 -0.44
C LYS A 34 -3.78 6.88 -0.60
N LEU A 35 -3.21 6.27 0.44
CA LEU A 35 -2.85 4.85 0.50
C LEU A 35 -3.99 3.97 1.06
N GLN A 36 -5.11 4.56 1.47
CA GLN A 36 -6.25 3.82 2.05
C GLN A 36 -6.74 2.66 1.16
N ARG A 37 -6.65 2.82 -0.16
CA ARG A 37 -6.99 1.78 -1.15
C ARG A 37 -6.11 0.51 -1.05
N PHE A 38 -4.92 0.62 -0.47
CA PHE A 38 -4.02 -0.52 -0.27
C PHE A 38 -4.21 -1.22 1.07
N VAL A 39 -4.97 -0.63 2.00
CA VAL A 39 -5.14 -1.16 3.37
C VAL A 39 -6.54 -1.70 3.61
N VAL A 40 -7.58 -1.01 3.12
CA VAL A 40 -8.98 -1.34 3.44
C VAL A 40 -9.70 -2.09 2.31
N ASN A 41 -9.39 -1.76 1.05
CA ASN A 41 -10.06 -2.32 -0.13
C ASN A 41 -9.04 -2.64 -1.23
N LEU A 42 -8.19 -3.63 -0.97
CA LEU A 42 -7.17 -4.11 -1.91
C LEU A 42 -7.84 -4.62 -3.21
N VAL A 43 -7.89 -3.75 -4.23
CA VAL A 43 -8.25 -4.15 -5.58
C VAL A 43 -6.98 -4.60 -6.28
N VAL A 44 -6.68 -5.89 -6.16
CA VAL A 44 -5.57 -6.53 -6.86
C VAL A 44 -6.01 -6.80 -8.30
N PRO A 45 -5.32 -6.25 -9.32
CA PRO A 45 -5.62 -6.58 -10.71
C PRO A 45 -5.40 -8.09 -10.97
N SER A 46 -6.12 -8.68 -11.92
CA SER A 46 -5.82 -10.05 -12.33
C SER A 46 -4.42 -10.12 -12.97
N ARG A 47 -3.62 -11.12 -12.57
CA ARG A 47 -2.26 -11.36 -13.11
C ARG A 47 -2.25 -11.58 -14.62
N TYR A 48 -3.29 -12.23 -15.14
CA TYR A 48 -3.53 -12.44 -16.57
C TYR A 48 -4.90 -11.87 -16.95
N LEU A 49 -5.03 -11.28 -18.14
CA LEU A 49 -6.30 -10.69 -18.60
C LEU A 49 -7.27 -11.74 -19.17
N ASN A 50 -6.74 -12.85 -19.68
CA ASN A 50 -7.51 -13.97 -20.25
C ASN A 50 -6.67 -15.27 -20.23
N GLU A 51 -7.27 -16.40 -20.63
CA GLU A 51 -6.59 -17.70 -20.66
C GLU A 51 -5.46 -17.78 -21.70
N HIS A 52 -5.55 -17.05 -22.81
CA HIS A 52 -4.48 -16.98 -23.81
C HIS A 52 -3.22 -16.31 -23.24
N ASP A 53 -3.39 -15.20 -22.52
CA ASP A 53 -2.31 -14.50 -21.84
C ASP A 53 -1.69 -15.36 -20.72
N CYS A 54 -2.51 -16.18 -20.04
CA CYS A 54 -2.03 -17.17 -19.08
C CYS A 54 -1.14 -18.23 -19.77
N ALA A 55 -1.60 -18.80 -20.89
CA ALA A 55 -0.84 -19.81 -21.64
C ALA A 55 0.45 -19.25 -22.25
N ALA A 56 0.44 -17.99 -22.69
CA ALA A 56 1.62 -17.28 -23.20
C ALA A 56 2.49 -16.63 -22.09
N ASN A 57 2.10 -16.79 -20.82
CA ASN A 57 2.72 -16.16 -19.66
C ASN A 57 2.89 -14.62 -19.78
N THR A 58 1.95 -13.97 -20.46
CA THR A 58 1.92 -12.52 -20.66
C THR A 58 1.21 -11.87 -19.48
N VAL A 59 1.98 -11.21 -18.60
CA VAL A 59 1.44 -10.58 -17.39
C VAL A 59 0.71 -9.29 -17.74
N ASN A 60 -0.42 -9.06 -17.07
CA ASN A 60 -1.18 -7.82 -17.17
C ASN A 60 -0.33 -6.62 -16.72
N PRO A 61 -0.09 -5.61 -17.56
CA PRO A 61 0.70 -4.43 -17.18
C PRO A 61 0.15 -3.69 -15.95
N LYS A 62 -1.17 -3.77 -15.69
CA LYS A 62 -1.77 -3.20 -14.48
C LYS A 62 -1.38 -3.97 -13.22
N TYR A 63 -1.19 -5.28 -13.31
CA TYR A 63 -0.73 -6.11 -12.21
C TYR A 63 0.73 -5.81 -11.88
N GLU A 64 1.58 -5.72 -12.90
CA GLU A 64 3.00 -5.37 -12.74
C GLU A 64 3.17 -3.96 -12.13
N ALA A 65 2.41 -2.98 -12.62
CA ALA A 65 2.42 -1.63 -12.05
C ALA A 65 1.94 -1.60 -10.59
N TRP A 66 0.95 -2.44 -10.24
CA TRP A 66 0.48 -2.58 -8.86
C TRP A 66 1.55 -3.22 -7.96
N GLU A 67 2.28 -4.23 -8.45
CA GLU A 67 3.31 -4.94 -7.69
C GLU A 67 4.50 -4.03 -7.32
N VAL A 68 4.90 -3.13 -8.22
CA VAL A 68 6.03 -2.21 -8.00
C VAL A 68 5.59 -0.94 -7.24
N GLN A 69 4.29 -0.70 -7.10
CA GLN A 69 3.77 0.53 -6.49
C GLN A 69 4.25 0.70 -5.04
N ASP A 70 4.28 -0.36 -4.24
CA ASP A 70 4.75 -0.29 -2.84
C ASP A 70 6.25 0.04 -2.75
N GLN A 71 7.05 -0.31 -3.77
CA GLN A 71 8.48 0.01 -3.80
C GLN A 71 8.76 1.47 -4.15
N THR A 72 7.82 2.17 -4.80
CA THR A 72 7.98 3.60 -5.11
C THR A 72 7.81 4.52 -3.90
N LEU A 73 7.34 3.99 -2.76
CA LEU A 73 7.16 4.73 -1.52
C LEU A 73 8.41 4.76 -0.63
N LEU A 74 9.46 4.03 -1.00
CA LEU A 74 10.74 3.95 -0.26
C LEU A 74 11.75 5.04 -0.66
N VAL A 75 11.34 6.05 -1.44
CA VAL A 75 12.22 7.10 -1.99
C VAL A 75 12.20 8.36 -1.14
#